data_AF-A0AB74QHY1-F1
#
_entry.id   AF-A0AB74QHY1-F1
#
_cell.length_a   1.000
_cell.length_b   1.000
_cell.length_c   1.000
_cell.angle_alpha   90.00
_cell.angle_beta   90.00
_cell.angle_gamma   90.00
#
_symmetry.space_group_name_H-M   'P 1'
#
loop_
_entity.id
_entity.type
_entity.pdbx_description
1 polymer ?
#
loop_
_entity_poly.entity_id
_entity_poly.type
_entity_poly.pdbx_seq_one_letter_code
_entity_poly.pdbx_strand_id
1 'polypeptide(L)'
;MLKKEVLELLKEIEDDAEIDSLLQSTDLFKSASDKKLTIEEFRELINNDANFKAIIDNEKNKYHSEALENFKKKDMQTLISAEVLKRTGANETEEQKAIRELRESLDKLKKEKQYAEKVSKYKDILVEKKIPTNLIEYLLSDDDDKTNANIEIFENSMKQYVQSKVDERIKDGSYVPPGKDSAGSLSEIRKQIKQGLNSL
;
A
#
# COMPACT_ATOMS: atom_id res chain seq x y z
N MET A 1 34.30 38.98 14.02
CA MET A 1 33.84 40.13 14.81
C MET A 1 34.90 40.50 15.81
N LEU A 2 35.27 41.78 15.87
CA LEU A 2 36.21 42.32 16.85
C LEU A 2 35.49 42.60 18.16
N LYS A 3 36.22 42.54 19.28
CA LYS A 3 35.69 42.84 20.63
C LYS A 3 34.94 44.17 20.70
N LYS A 4 35.39 45.18 19.94
CA LYS A 4 34.76 46.51 19.88
C LYS A 4 33.37 46.49 19.26
N GLU A 5 33.18 45.71 18.19
CA GLU A 5 31.91 45.59 17.46
C GLU A 5 30.86 44.87 18.31
N VAL A 6 31.27 43.83 19.06
CA VAL A 6 30.38 43.12 20.00
C VAL A 6 29.94 44.03 21.15
N LEU A 7 30.86 44.85 21.68
CA LEU A 7 30.55 45.81 22.75
C LEU A 7 29.63 46.94 22.30
N GLU A 8 29.60 47.26 21.00
CA GLU A 8 28.71 48.27 20.45
C GLU A 8 27.29 47.72 20.32
N LEU A 9 27.13 46.50 19.79
CA LEU A 9 25.83 45.81 19.75
C LEU A 9 25.21 45.58 21.14
N LEU A 10 26.04 45.27 22.14
CA LEU A 10 25.56 45.08 23.52
C LEU A 10 25.20 46.39 24.23
N LYS A 11 25.64 47.56 23.72
CA LYS A 11 25.26 48.87 24.28
C LYS A 11 23.94 49.39 23.75
N GLU A 12 23.48 48.89 22.60
CA GLU A 12 22.22 49.30 21.98
C GLU A 12 20.99 48.55 22.53
N ILE A 13 21.20 47.56 23.40
CA ILE A 13 20.15 46.76 24.03
C ILE A 13 19.98 47.13 25.52
N GLU A 14 18.78 46.88 26.05
CA GLU A 14 18.49 47.00 27.49
C GLU A 14 19.21 45.91 28.29
N ASP A 15 19.53 46.18 29.56
CA ASP A 15 20.32 45.30 30.43
C ASP A 15 19.68 43.91 30.65
N ASP A 16 18.37 43.76 30.40
CA ASP A 16 17.57 42.55 30.53
C ASP A 16 17.14 41.93 29.19
N ALA A 17 17.61 42.45 28.06
CA ALA A 17 17.24 41.97 26.73
C ALA A 17 17.85 40.58 26.38
N GLU A 18 17.10 39.77 25.63
CA GLU A 18 17.57 38.45 25.14
C GLU A 18 18.64 38.59 24.04
N ILE A 19 19.86 38.24 24.40
CA ILE A 19 21.03 38.36 23.52
C ILE A 19 21.01 37.30 22.39
N ASP A 20 20.37 36.15 22.60
CA ASP A 20 20.36 35.03 21.65
C ASP A 20 19.75 35.39 20.29
N SER A 21 18.66 36.18 20.28
CA SER A 21 18.02 36.62 19.04
C SER A 21 18.90 37.58 18.23
N LEU A 22 19.64 38.46 18.93
CA LEU A 22 20.56 39.41 18.31
C LEU A 22 21.77 38.68 17.69
N LEU A 23 22.33 37.70 18.41
CA LEU A 23 23.44 36.88 17.92
C LEU A 23 23.03 36.05 16.70
N GLN A 24 21.81 35.50 16.67
CA GLN A 24 21.29 34.73 15.54
C GLN A 24 21.23 35.54 14.23
N SER A 25 20.99 36.85 14.33
CA SER A 25 20.95 37.75 13.15
C SER A 25 22.34 38.05 12.57
N THR A 26 23.40 37.83 13.35
CA THR A 26 24.78 38.18 13.00
C THR A 26 25.36 37.19 12.00
N ASP A 27 26.15 37.68 11.03
CA ASP A 27 26.80 36.85 10.01
C ASP A 27 27.76 35.81 10.61
N LEU A 28 28.30 36.05 11.81
CA LEU A 28 29.09 35.06 12.54
C LEU A 28 28.27 33.81 12.89
N PHE A 29 27.05 33.98 13.41
CA PHE A 29 26.17 32.87 13.78
C PHE A 29 25.63 32.12 12.55
N LYS A 30 25.29 32.87 11.50
CA LYS A 30 24.93 32.28 10.19
C LYS A 30 26.08 31.46 9.62
N SER A 31 27.31 32.01 9.62
CA SER A 31 28.50 31.29 9.14
C SER A 31 28.86 30.07 9.98
N ALA A 32 28.61 30.10 11.30
CA ALA A 32 28.81 28.95 12.19
C ALA A 32 27.75 27.87 11.99
N SER A 33 26.51 28.27 11.67
CA SER A 33 25.39 27.38 11.38
C SER A 33 25.51 26.73 9.99
N ASP A 34 26.08 27.45 9.03
CA ASP A 34 26.40 26.96 7.68
C ASP A 34 27.68 26.10 7.64
N LYS A 35 28.46 26.09 8.73
CA LYS A 35 29.63 25.22 8.86
C LYS A 35 29.15 23.78 8.98
N LYS A 36 29.10 23.09 7.83
CA LYS A 36 28.86 21.65 7.78
C LYS A 36 29.94 20.95 8.59
N LEU A 37 29.52 20.22 9.62
CA LEU A 37 30.41 19.41 10.44
C LEU A 37 31.20 18.46 9.55
N THR A 38 32.52 18.57 9.58
CA THR A 38 33.37 17.65 8.83
C THR A 38 33.39 16.28 9.51
N ILE A 39 33.75 15.24 8.75
CA ILE A 39 33.84 13.87 9.29
C ILE A 39 34.89 13.79 10.41
N GLU A 40 35.95 14.58 10.34
CA GLU A 40 37.00 14.64 11.36
C GLU A 40 36.50 15.28 12.65
N GLU A 41 35.81 16.42 12.57
CA GLU A 41 35.19 17.08 13.72
C GLU A 41 34.12 16.19 14.36
N PHE A 42 33.33 15.46 13.56
CA PHE A 42 32.35 14.50 14.07
C PHE A 42 33.01 13.33 14.81
N ARG A 43 34.14 12.82 14.30
CA ARG A 43 34.92 11.77 14.98
C ARG A 43 35.48 12.28 16.30
N GLU A 44 35.97 13.51 16.35
CA GLU A 44 36.43 14.13 17.60
C GLU A 44 35.29 14.28 18.60
N LEU A 45 34.09 14.71 18.18
CA LEU A 45 32.92 14.79 19.06
C LEU A 45 32.52 13.43 19.64
N ILE A 46 32.51 12.37 18.83
CA ILE A 46 32.24 11.00 19.32
C ILE A 46 33.31 10.52 20.31
N ASN A 47 34.57 10.93 20.12
CA ASN A 47 35.67 10.47 20.98
C ASN A 47 35.77 11.25 22.29
N ASN A 48 35.44 12.53 22.27
CA ASN A 48 35.65 13.44 23.40
C ASN A 48 34.37 13.71 24.21
N ASP A 49 33.18 13.48 23.65
CA ASP A 49 31.90 13.66 24.34
C ASP A 49 31.22 12.31 24.64
N ALA A 50 30.97 12.06 25.92
CA ALA A 50 30.37 10.83 26.41
C ALA A 50 28.93 10.61 25.92
N ASN A 51 28.15 11.67 25.68
CA ASN A 51 26.78 11.57 25.18
C ASN A 51 26.76 11.14 23.71
N PHE A 52 27.59 11.77 22.87
CA PHE A 52 27.72 11.39 21.45
C PHE A 52 28.23 9.96 21.31
N LYS A 53 29.21 9.57 22.14
CA LYS A 53 29.70 8.19 22.21
C LYS A 53 28.58 7.19 22.56
N ALA A 54 27.81 7.48 23.60
CA ALA A 54 26.75 6.59 24.07
C ALA A 54 25.65 6.36 23.03
N ILE A 55 25.27 7.41 22.28
CA ILE A 55 24.26 7.30 21.22
C ILE A 55 24.75 6.38 20.10
N ILE A 56 25.96 6.60 19.62
CA ILE A 56 26.56 5.79 18.54
C ILE A 56 26.78 4.35 18.99
N ASP A 57 27.22 4.13 20.23
CA ASP A 57 27.44 2.78 20.76
C ASP A 57 26.11 2.02 20.93
N ASN A 58 25.03 2.68 21.33
CA ASN A 58 23.69 2.07 21.39
C ASN A 58 23.20 1.67 19.99
N GLU A 59 23.32 2.55 19.01
CA GLU A 59 22.90 2.28 17.63
C GLU A 59 23.70 1.13 17.01
N LYS A 60 25.03 1.13 17.22
CA LYS A 60 25.89 0.01 16.83
C LYS A 60 25.45 -1.28 17.50
N ASN A 61 25.20 -1.26 18.81
CA ASN A 61 24.80 -2.46 19.54
C ASN A 61 23.46 -3.00 19.03
N LYS A 62 22.49 -2.13 18.73
CA LYS A 62 21.22 -2.52 18.12
C LYS A 62 21.44 -3.19 16.76
N TYR A 63 22.20 -2.55 15.88
CA TYR A 63 22.49 -3.10 14.55
C TYR A 63 23.24 -4.44 14.63
N HIS A 64 24.26 -4.54 15.50
CA HIS A 64 24.98 -5.79 15.71
C HIS A 64 24.09 -6.89 16.30
N SER A 65 23.21 -6.56 17.25
CA SER A 65 22.26 -7.51 17.83
C SER A 65 21.29 -8.04 16.77
N GLU A 66 20.70 -7.16 15.96
CA GLU A 66 19.80 -7.53 14.86
C GLU A 66 20.53 -8.35 13.77
N ALA A 67 21.76 -7.94 13.40
CA ALA A 67 22.58 -8.68 12.44
C ALA A 67 22.95 -10.07 12.96
N LEU A 68 23.31 -10.20 14.24
CA LEU A 68 23.58 -11.48 14.88
C LEU A 68 22.33 -12.35 14.98
N GLU A 69 21.17 -11.78 15.29
CA GLU A 69 19.91 -12.52 15.34
C GLU A 69 19.52 -13.03 13.95
N ASN A 70 19.66 -12.20 12.92
CA ASN A 70 19.41 -12.58 11.53
C ASN A 70 20.37 -13.67 11.07
N PHE A 71 21.67 -13.53 11.37
CA PHE A 71 22.68 -14.54 11.08
C PHE A 71 22.35 -15.87 11.78
N LYS A 72 21.99 -15.85 13.07
CA LYS A 72 21.57 -17.04 13.82
C LYS A 72 20.34 -17.71 13.22
N LYS A 73 19.35 -16.93 12.76
CA LYS A 73 18.09 -17.45 12.19
C LYS A 73 18.26 -18.03 10.79
N LYS A 74 19.03 -17.36 9.92
CA LYS A 74 19.12 -17.68 8.49
C LYS A 74 20.39 -18.46 8.17
N ASP A 75 21.55 -17.84 8.35
CA ASP A 75 22.82 -18.34 7.79
C ASP A 75 23.48 -19.41 8.66
N MET A 76 23.34 -19.32 9.99
CA MET A 76 23.93 -20.28 10.92
C MET A 76 23.38 -21.69 10.70
N GLN A 77 22.09 -21.82 10.40
CA GLN A 77 21.49 -23.12 10.10
C GLN A 77 22.10 -23.72 8.82
N THR A 78 22.26 -22.91 7.77
CA THR A 78 22.89 -23.34 6.52
C THR A 78 24.34 -23.78 6.70
N LEU A 79 25.12 -23.04 7.49
CA LEU A 79 26.52 -23.38 7.78
C LEU A 79 26.63 -24.65 8.63
N ILE A 80 25.77 -24.82 9.63
CA ILE A 80 25.71 -26.05 10.43
C ILE A 80 25.34 -27.23 9.54
N SER A 81 24.29 -27.10 8.72
CA SER A 81 23.89 -28.16 7.79
C SER A 81 25.01 -28.52 6.80
N ALA A 82 25.72 -27.53 6.26
CA ALA A 82 26.84 -27.76 5.34
C ALA A 82 28.03 -28.45 6.02
N GLU A 83 28.39 -28.05 7.23
CA GLU A 83 29.49 -28.66 8.00
C GLU A 83 29.12 -30.08 8.49
N VAL A 84 27.88 -30.28 8.93
CA VAL A 84 27.36 -31.62 9.25
C VAL A 84 27.43 -32.51 8.02
N LEU A 85 26.93 -32.06 6.87
CA LEU A 85 26.98 -32.82 5.61
C LEU A 85 28.41 -33.20 5.19
N LYS A 86 29.36 -32.28 5.37
CA LYS A 86 30.79 -32.53 5.10
C LYS A 86 31.39 -33.58 6.04
N ARG A 87 30.99 -33.61 7.31
CA ARG A 87 31.52 -34.52 8.33
C ARG A 87 30.84 -35.89 8.34
N THR A 88 29.55 -35.96 8.02
CA THR A 88 28.76 -37.19 8.16
C THR A 88 28.62 -37.99 6.87
N GLY A 89 29.09 -37.47 5.73
CA GLY A 89 29.33 -38.26 4.51
C GLY A 89 28.26 -39.32 4.22
N ALA A 90 27.04 -38.88 3.88
CA ALA A 90 25.87 -39.73 3.63
C ALA A 90 25.35 -40.48 4.87
N ASN A 91 24.59 -39.78 5.71
CA ASN A 91 23.24 -40.14 6.17
C ASN A 91 22.80 -39.07 7.17
N GLU A 92 21.64 -38.46 6.90
CA GLU A 92 20.96 -37.68 7.93
C GLU A 92 20.71 -38.58 9.13
N THR A 93 21.05 -38.13 10.34
CA THR A 93 20.56 -38.82 11.54
C THR A 93 19.03 -38.83 11.49
N GLU A 94 18.37 -39.92 11.89
CA GLU A 94 16.90 -40.06 11.90
C GLU A 94 16.19 -38.82 12.49
N GLU A 95 16.79 -38.22 13.52
CA GLU A 95 16.30 -37.00 14.15
C GLU A 95 16.35 -35.76 13.24
N GLN A 96 17.39 -35.61 12.40
CA GLN A 96 17.52 -34.48 11.47
C GLN A 96 16.54 -34.61 10.30
N LYS A 97 16.33 -35.84 9.82
CA LYS A 97 15.31 -36.14 8.81
C LYS A 97 13.91 -35.86 9.36
N ALA A 98 13.62 -36.29 10.59
CA ALA A 98 12.36 -36.00 11.25
C ALA A 98 12.13 -34.50 11.44
N ILE A 99 13.16 -33.73 11.83
CA ILE A 99 13.05 -32.27 11.95
C ILE A 99 12.79 -31.61 10.60
N ARG A 100 13.44 -32.05 9.52
CA ARG A 100 13.20 -31.53 8.17
C ARG A 100 11.77 -31.83 7.72
N GLU A 101 11.32 -33.07 7.85
CA GLU A 101 9.95 -33.48 7.50
C GLU A 101 8.90 -32.73 8.34
N LEU A 102 9.16 -32.53 9.63
CA LEU A 102 8.30 -31.71 10.50
C LEU A 102 8.27 -30.25 10.06
N ARG A 103 9.40 -29.66 9.67
CA ARG A 103 9.46 -28.27 9.18
C ARG A 103 8.72 -28.13 7.85
N GLU A 104 8.95 -29.04 6.91
CA GLU A 104 8.26 -29.04 5.61
C GLU A 104 6.75 -29.22 5.81
N SER A 105 6.33 -30.10 6.72
CA SER A 105 4.92 -30.29 7.10
C SER A 105 4.33 -29.01 7.70
N LEU A 106 5.04 -28.37 8.64
CA LEU A 106 4.59 -27.12 9.25
C LEU A 106 4.49 -25.97 8.24
N ASP A 107 5.43 -25.84 7.31
CA ASP A 107 5.41 -24.80 6.29
C ASP A 107 4.28 -25.03 5.28
N LYS A 108 4.02 -26.29 4.92
CA LYS A 108 2.86 -26.67 4.10
C LYS A 108 1.55 -26.33 4.82
N LEU A 109 1.41 -26.72 6.08
CA LEU A 109 0.23 -26.40 6.90
C LEU A 109 0.02 -24.89 7.07
N LYS A 110 1.08 -24.11 7.24
CA LYS A 110 0.98 -22.65 7.31
C LYS A 110 0.47 -22.06 6.00
N LYS A 111 0.99 -22.51 4.86
CA LYS A 111 0.52 -22.05 3.53
C LYS A 111 -0.94 -22.43 3.29
N GLU A 112 -1.32 -23.66 3.60
CA GLU A 112 -2.72 -24.12 3.48
C GLU A 112 -3.66 -23.33 4.41
N LYS A 113 -3.24 -23.05 5.64
CA LYS A 113 -4.00 -22.23 6.58
C LYS A 113 -4.17 -20.80 6.08
N GLN A 114 -3.09 -20.16 5.62
CA GLN A 114 -3.15 -18.81 5.05
C GLN A 114 -4.07 -18.76 3.82
N TYR A 115 -4.01 -19.77 2.96
CA TYR A 115 -4.91 -19.90 1.82
C TYR A 115 -6.37 -20.05 2.27
N ALA A 116 -6.63 -20.94 3.24
CA ALA A 116 -7.98 -21.14 3.78
C ALA A 116 -8.55 -19.89 4.44
N GLU A 117 -7.73 -19.15 5.21
CA GLU A 117 -8.11 -17.87 5.83
C GLU A 117 -8.46 -16.82 4.76
N LYS A 118 -7.64 -16.70 3.71
CA LYS A 118 -7.93 -15.81 2.57
C LYS A 118 -9.22 -16.20 1.88
N VAL A 119 -9.40 -17.48 1.54
CA VAL A 119 -10.62 -17.99 0.91
C VAL A 119 -11.85 -17.70 1.78
N SER A 120 -11.77 -17.87 3.09
CA SER A 120 -12.88 -17.56 4.00
C SER A 120 -13.22 -16.07 3.97
N LYS A 121 -12.23 -15.19 4.16
CA LYS A 121 -12.39 -13.73 4.13
C LYS A 121 -13.08 -13.26 2.85
N TYR A 122 -12.63 -13.77 1.70
CA TYR A 122 -13.17 -13.36 0.41
C TYR A 122 -14.50 -14.03 0.08
N LYS A 123 -14.81 -15.22 0.59
CA LYS A 123 -16.16 -15.79 0.49
C LYS A 123 -17.20 -14.88 1.15
N ASP A 124 -16.89 -14.32 2.30
CA ASP A 124 -17.79 -13.37 2.99
C ASP A 124 -18.03 -12.12 2.13
N ILE A 125 -16.96 -11.54 1.56
CA ILE A 125 -17.05 -10.38 0.65
C ILE A 125 -17.88 -10.70 -0.61
N LEU A 126 -17.71 -11.90 -1.20
CA LEU A 126 -18.50 -12.33 -2.35
C LEU A 126 -19.98 -12.43 -2.00
N VAL A 127 -20.32 -12.97 -0.83
CA VAL A 127 -21.71 -13.05 -0.34
C VAL A 127 -22.30 -11.65 -0.18
N GLU A 128 -21.56 -10.71 0.43
CA GLU A 128 -22.00 -9.31 0.59
C GLU A 128 -22.29 -8.63 -0.77
N LYS A 129 -21.42 -8.85 -1.75
CA LYS A 129 -21.57 -8.33 -3.11
C LYS A 129 -22.54 -9.13 -3.98
N LYS A 130 -23.21 -10.16 -3.42
CA LYS A 130 -24.13 -11.07 -4.11
C LYS A 130 -23.50 -11.78 -5.31
N ILE A 131 -22.20 -12.04 -5.23
CA ILE A 131 -21.45 -12.82 -6.21
C ILE A 131 -21.41 -14.28 -5.75
N PRO A 132 -21.66 -15.26 -6.63
CA PRO A 132 -21.57 -16.68 -6.27
C PRO A 132 -20.19 -17.09 -5.73
N THR A 133 -20.17 -17.74 -4.56
CA THR A 133 -18.92 -18.11 -3.85
C THR A 133 -18.11 -19.19 -4.56
N ASN A 134 -18.70 -19.92 -5.49
CA ASN A 134 -17.99 -20.89 -6.34
C ASN A 134 -16.99 -20.22 -7.30
N LEU A 135 -17.07 -18.90 -7.49
CA LEU A 135 -16.13 -18.15 -8.33
C LEU A 135 -14.86 -17.72 -7.58
N ILE A 136 -14.75 -18.03 -6.27
CA ILE A 136 -13.64 -17.57 -5.45
C ILE A 136 -12.28 -17.98 -6.01
N GLU A 137 -12.14 -19.20 -6.53
CA GLU A 137 -10.88 -19.71 -7.09
C GLU A 137 -10.40 -18.94 -8.32
N TYR A 138 -11.32 -18.31 -9.05
CA TYR A 138 -11.01 -17.51 -10.24
C TYR A 138 -10.77 -16.04 -9.91
N LEU A 139 -11.30 -15.56 -8.79
CA LEU A 139 -11.19 -14.15 -8.37
C LEU A 139 -10.04 -13.92 -7.39
N LEU A 140 -9.66 -14.95 -6.62
CA LEU A 140 -8.57 -14.90 -5.65
C LEU A 140 -7.20 -14.80 -6.35
N SER A 141 -6.38 -13.87 -5.89
CA SER A 141 -5.00 -13.66 -6.36
C SER A 141 -4.01 -13.71 -5.19
N ASP A 142 -2.71 -13.70 -5.49
CA ASP A 142 -1.66 -13.66 -4.46
C ASP A 142 -1.78 -12.42 -3.56
N ASP A 143 -2.31 -11.33 -4.12
CA ASP A 143 -2.47 -10.03 -3.50
C ASP A 143 -3.94 -9.74 -3.16
N ASP A 144 -4.16 -9.17 -1.98
CA ASP A 144 -5.47 -8.77 -1.49
C ASP A 144 -6.09 -7.64 -2.35
N ASP A 145 -5.27 -6.70 -2.84
CA ASP A 145 -5.70 -5.58 -3.67
C ASP A 145 -6.13 -6.05 -5.06
N LYS A 146 -5.38 -6.99 -5.64
CA LYS A 146 -5.75 -7.61 -6.93
C LYS A 146 -7.03 -8.42 -6.81
N THR A 147 -7.20 -9.14 -5.70
CA THR A 147 -8.43 -9.89 -5.45
C THR A 147 -9.63 -8.96 -5.36
N ASN A 148 -9.53 -7.85 -4.62
CA ASN A 148 -10.59 -6.85 -4.55
C ASN A 148 -10.90 -6.24 -5.93
N ALA A 149 -9.88 -5.89 -6.71
CA ALA A 149 -10.05 -5.37 -8.06
C ALA A 149 -10.76 -6.37 -8.99
N ASN A 150 -10.38 -7.66 -8.93
CA ASN A 150 -11.05 -8.72 -9.72
C ASN A 150 -12.53 -8.83 -9.34
N ILE A 151 -12.84 -8.77 -8.04
CA ILE A 151 -14.22 -8.82 -7.53
C ILE A 151 -15.02 -7.60 -8.04
N GLU A 152 -14.45 -6.40 -8.01
CA GLU A 152 -15.11 -5.18 -8.50
C GLU A 152 -15.34 -5.20 -10.01
N ILE A 153 -14.34 -5.65 -10.79
CA ILE A 153 -14.48 -5.80 -12.25
C ILE A 153 -15.62 -6.78 -12.57
N PHE A 154 -15.66 -7.92 -11.87
CA PHE A 154 -16.72 -8.90 -12.03
C PHE A 154 -18.08 -8.33 -11.64
N GLU A 155 -18.18 -7.63 -10.50
CA GLU A 155 -19.40 -6.99 -10.01
C GLU A 155 -19.96 -6.00 -11.04
N ASN A 156 -19.12 -5.11 -11.55
CA ASN A 156 -19.51 -4.09 -12.52
C ASN A 156 -19.96 -4.71 -13.85
N SER A 157 -19.22 -5.71 -14.34
CA SER A 157 -19.56 -6.43 -15.57
C SER A 157 -20.91 -7.15 -15.44
N MET A 158 -21.15 -7.79 -14.30
CA MET A 158 -22.40 -8.51 -14.03
C MET A 158 -23.58 -7.53 -13.91
N LYS A 159 -23.43 -6.41 -13.21
CA LYS A 159 -24.47 -5.36 -13.11
C LYS A 159 -24.85 -4.82 -14.49
N GLN A 160 -23.87 -4.53 -15.35
CA GLN A 160 -24.13 -4.07 -16.71
C GLN A 160 -24.85 -5.12 -17.55
N TYR A 161 -24.44 -6.39 -17.46
CA TYR A 161 -25.10 -7.49 -18.18
C TYR A 161 -26.56 -7.66 -17.74
N VAL A 162 -26.82 -7.67 -16.42
CA VAL A 162 -28.17 -7.77 -15.87
C VAL A 162 -29.02 -6.58 -16.30
N GLN A 163 -28.48 -5.35 -16.25
CA GLN A 163 -29.18 -4.15 -16.70
C GLN A 163 -29.55 -4.25 -18.18
N SER A 164 -28.62 -4.67 -19.04
CA SER A 164 -28.89 -4.87 -20.48
C SER A 164 -30.03 -5.87 -20.72
N LYS A 165 -30.07 -6.98 -19.95
CA LYS A 165 -31.13 -7.98 -20.06
C LYS A 165 -32.48 -7.49 -19.53
N VAL A 166 -32.48 -6.68 -18.48
CA VAL A 166 -33.70 -6.03 -17.98
C VAL A 166 -34.21 -5.02 -19.01
N ASP A 167 -33.33 -4.23 -19.61
CA ASP A 167 -33.69 -3.26 -20.65
C ASP A 167 -34.24 -3.94 -21.91
N GLU A 168 -33.62 -5.04 -22.37
CA GLU A 168 -34.15 -5.89 -23.44
C GLU A 168 -35.56 -6.39 -23.09
N ARG A 169 -35.75 -6.93 -21.88
CA ARG A 169 -37.06 -7.45 -21.44
C ARG A 169 -38.12 -6.37 -21.28
N ILE A 170 -37.75 -5.18 -20.83
CA ILE A 170 -38.68 -4.03 -20.75
C ILE A 170 -39.08 -3.58 -22.16
N LYS A 171 -38.14 -3.56 -23.12
CA LYS A 171 -38.45 -3.26 -24.53
C LYS A 171 -39.39 -4.29 -25.15
N ASP A 172 -39.15 -5.58 -24.92
CA ASP A 172 -39.99 -6.67 -25.44
C ASP A 172 -41.36 -6.78 -24.71
N GLY A 173 -41.39 -6.43 -23.42
CA GLY A 173 -42.59 -6.51 -22.58
C GLY A 173 -43.45 -5.24 -22.58
N SER A 174 -42.96 -4.13 -23.13
CA SER A 174 -43.72 -2.90 -23.25
C SER A 174 -44.62 -2.96 -24.48
N TYR A 175 -45.90 -3.23 -24.27
CA TYR A 175 -46.94 -2.88 -25.24
C TYR A 175 -46.81 -1.39 -25.55
N VAL A 176 -46.34 -1.06 -26.76
CA VAL A 176 -46.43 0.30 -27.29
C VAL A 176 -47.89 0.53 -27.67
N PRO A 177 -48.66 1.37 -26.96
CA PRO A 177 -50.00 1.70 -27.39
C PRO A 177 -49.90 2.40 -28.75
N PRO A 178 -50.68 2.00 -29.77
CA PRO A 178 -50.61 2.62 -31.08
C PRO A 178 -51.07 4.06 -30.96
N GLY A 179 -50.13 5.00 -30.93
CA GLY A 179 -50.49 6.36 -30.56
C GLY A 179 -49.37 7.38 -30.64
N LYS A 180 -48.59 7.39 -31.72
CA LYS A 180 -47.97 8.65 -32.19
C LYS A 180 -47.46 8.69 -33.64
N ASP A 181 -47.88 7.79 -34.53
CA ASP A 181 -47.64 7.92 -35.97
C ASP A 181 -48.92 8.23 -36.78
N SER A 182 -50.04 8.50 -36.10
CA SER A 182 -51.33 8.91 -36.70
C SER A 182 -51.34 10.36 -37.24
N ALA A 183 -50.18 11.00 -37.39
CA ALA A 183 -50.07 12.31 -38.04
C ALA A 183 -50.21 12.20 -39.58
N GLY A 184 -49.89 11.05 -40.18
CA GLY A 184 -50.08 10.79 -41.60
C GLY A 184 -51.56 10.63 -41.98
N SER A 185 -52.28 9.75 -41.29
CA SER A 185 -53.66 9.38 -41.64
C SER A 185 -54.68 10.52 -41.43
N LEU A 186 -54.50 11.37 -40.41
CA LEU A 186 -55.38 12.53 -40.21
C LEU A 186 -55.18 13.62 -41.28
N SER A 187 -53.99 13.70 -41.89
CA SER A 187 -53.71 14.64 -42.98
C SER A 187 -54.40 14.23 -44.28
N GLU A 188 -54.45 12.92 -44.56
CA GLU A 188 -55.11 12.35 -45.74
C GLU A 188 -56.63 12.42 -45.64
N ILE A 189 -57.20 12.14 -44.46
CA ILE A 189 -58.63 12.30 -44.21
C ILE A 189 -59.05 13.78 -44.35
N ARG A 190 -58.27 14.73 -43.81
CA ARG A 190 -58.55 16.17 -44.01
C ARG A 190 -58.42 16.61 -45.47
N LYS A 191 -57.50 16.02 -46.23
CA LYS A 191 -57.33 16.31 -47.65
C LYS A 191 -58.52 15.80 -48.48
N GLN A 192 -59.02 14.60 -48.20
CA GLN A 192 -60.22 14.05 -48.85
C GLN A 192 -61.49 14.85 -48.51
N ILE A 193 -61.67 15.27 -47.25
CA ILE A 193 -62.83 16.09 -46.85
C ILE A 193 -62.81 17.45 -47.58
N LYS A 194 -61.64 18.10 -47.72
CA LYS A 194 -61.53 19.36 -48.49
C LYS A 194 -61.81 19.17 -49.98
N GLN A 195 -61.40 18.05 -50.58
CA GLN A 195 -61.70 17.76 -51.99
C GLN A 195 -63.19 17.47 -52.21
N GLY A 196 -63.84 16.78 -51.27
CA GLY A 196 -65.29 16.56 -51.31
C GLY A 196 -66.10 17.86 -51.18
N LEU A 197 -65.68 18.78 -50.30
CA LEU A 197 -66.37 20.07 -50.16
C LEU A 197 -66.22 21.01 -51.36
N ASN A 198 -65.10 20.94 -52.09
CA ASN A 198 -64.88 21.79 -53.28
C ASN A 198 -65.50 21.23 -54.58
N SER A 199 -66.17 20.08 -54.51
CA SER A 199 -66.86 19.47 -55.66
C SER A 199 -68.40 19.47 -55.52
N LEU A 200 -68.92 20.18 -54.52
CA LEU A 200 -70.32 20.60 -54.37
C LEU A 200 -70.44 22.09 -54.68
#